data_AF-A0A2N2QZI6-F1
#
_entry.id   AF-A0A2N2QZI6-F1
#
_cell.length_a   1.000
_cell.length_b   1.000
_cell.length_c   1.000
_cell.angle_alpha   90.00
_cell.angle_beta   90.00
_cell.angle_gamma   90.00
#
_symmetry.space_group_name_H-M   'P 1'
#
loop_
_entity.id
_entity.type
_entity.pdbx_description
1 polymer ?
#
loop_
_entity_poly.entity_id
_entity_poly.type
_entity_poly.pdbx_seq_one_letter_code
_entity_poly.pdbx_strand_id
1 'polypeptide(L)'
;MPVTEHTDAIEKNIQVADETWKDLIAHVGPNSQEAKVVAEIQPIYQNFVSEVLRPAMSPLAAGDFTTESASTFLKGDASNGSKMHKPFDELAEDQQHAVKEHYETSLASSARLRNLSITIMVIGSALALLAAILTIRSIVGPLTEMRAAIDRAANQNDFTGSIKVAGQNEIADTAHAFNTMMTTLRTSLTDLKQNMVSVDNALMTLATSSEQAAKASTSTSESARMRATTERFKV
;
A
#
# COMPACT_ATOMS: atom_id res chain seq x y z
N MET A 1 -18.62 -37.98 -57.34
CA MET A 1 -17.36 -37.96 -56.57
C MET A 1 -16.74 -39.33 -56.71
N PRO A 2 -15.48 -39.46 -57.14
CA PRO A 2 -14.78 -40.74 -57.20
C PRO A 2 -14.62 -41.34 -55.79
N VAL A 3 -14.72 -42.66 -55.66
CA VAL A 3 -14.63 -43.38 -54.37
C VAL A 3 -13.30 -43.09 -53.65
N THR A 4 -12.25 -42.77 -54.40
CA THR A 4 -10.94 -42.36 -53.89
C THR A 4 -10.99 -41.09 -53.04
N GLU A 5 -11.88 -40.12 -53.35
CA GLU A 5 -12.06 -38.92 -52.51
C GLU A 5 -12.59 -39.28 -51.12
N HIS A 6 -13.42 -40.33 -51.01
CA HIS A 6 -13.96 -40.78 -49.73
C HIS A 6 -12.94 -41.59 -48.92
N THR A 7 -12.12 -42.42 -49.56
CA THR A 7 -11.04 -43.16 -48.86
C THR A 7 -9.94 -42.24 -48.36
N ASP A 8 -9.58 -41.20 -49.13
CA ASP A 8 -8.60 -40.19 -48.71
C ASP A 8 -9.11 -39.37 -47.51
N ALA A 9 -10.41 -39.05 -47.50
CA ALA A 9 -11.05 -38.38 -46.36
C ALA A 9 -11.06 -39.26 -45.10
N ILE A 10 -11.27 -40.57 -45.23
CA ILE A 10 -11.20 -41.51 -44.10
C ILE A 10 -9.80 -41.54 -43.50
N GLU A 11 -8.76 -41.65 -44.34
CA GLU A 11 -7.37 -41.65 -43.85
C GLU A 11 -7.01 -40.34 -43.15
N LYS A 12 -7.43 -39.20 -43.71
CA LYS A 12 -7.25 -37.90 -43.04
C LYS A 12 -7.96 -37.83 -41.69
N ASN A 13 -9.18 -38.36 -41.58
CA ASN A 13 -9.92 -38.36 -40.33
C ASN A 13 -9.26 -39.26 -39.27
N ILE A 14 -8.68 -40.40 -39.67
CA ILE A 14 -7.89 -41.26 -38.79
C ILE A 14 -6.69 -40.48 -38.22
N GLN A 15 -5.98 -39.73 -39.06
CA GLN A 15 -4.85 -38.89 -38.61
C GLN A 15 -5.28 -37.83 -37.59
N VAL A 16 -6.39 -37.13 -37.85
CA VAL A 16 -6.94 -36.12 -36.92
C VAL A 16 -7.36 -36.78 -35.59
N ALA A 17 -7.99 -37.95 -35.65
CA ALA A 17 -8.37 -38.70 -34.47
C ALA A 17 -7.15 -39.16 -33.66
N ASP A 18 -6.10 -39.65 -34.31
CA ASP A 18 -4.83 -40.05 -33.68
C ASP A 18 -4.16 -38.85 -32.97
N GLU A 19 -4.12 -37.69 -33.61
CA GLU A 19 -3.57 -36.45 -33.02
C GLU A 19 -4.39 -35.98 -31.81
N THR A 20 -5.71 -35.94 -31.95
CA THR A 20 -6.63 -35.52 -30.88
C THR A 20 -6.54 -36.47 -29.69
N TRP A 21 -6.47 -37.78 -29.95
CA TRP A 21 -6.39 -38.80 -28.92
C TRP A 21 -5.06 -38.75 -28.17
N LYS A 22 -3.95 -38.48 -28.89
CA LYS A 22 -2.63 -38.27 -28.29
C LYS A 22 -2.59 -37.02 -27.41
N ASP A 23 -3.21 -35.92 -27.86
CA ASP A 23 -3.30 -34.68 -27.09
C ASP A 23 -4.11 -34.87 -25.80
N LEU A 24 -5.24 -35.58 -25.90
CA LEU A 24 -6.04 -35.96 -24.73
C LEU A 24 -5.19 -36.73 -23.71
N ILE A 25 -4.57 -37.85 -24.11
CA ILE A 25 -3.72 -38.68 -23.23
C ILE A 25 -2.64 -37.85 -22.53
N ALA A 26 -2.05 -36.86 -23.21
CA ALA A 26 -1.02 -36.01 -22.65
C ALA A 26 -1.51 -35.12 -21.50
N HIS A 27 -2.81 -34.79 -21.47
CA HIS A 27 -3.44 -33.95 -20.47
C HIS A 27 -4.20 -34.72 -19.39
N VAL A 28 -4.40 -36.02 -19.57
CA VAL A 28 -5.05 -36.87 -18.56
C VAL A 28 -4.09 -37.18 -17.40
N GLY A 29 -4.55 -36.97 -16.16
CA GLY A 29 -3.77 -37.28 -14.96
C GLY A 29 -3.54 -38.79 -14.79
N PRO A 30 -2.32 -39.27 -14.48
CA PRO A 30 -1.93 -40.68 -14.58
C PRO A 30 -2.65 -41.67 -13.64
N ASN A 31 -3.40 -41.18 -12.65
CA ASN A 31 -4.20 -41.99 -11.71
C ASN A 31 -5.67 -41.56 -11.68
N SER A 32 -6.13 -40.81 -12.68
CA SER A 32 -7.51 -40.35 -12.78
C SER A 32 -8.45 -41.48 -13.22
N GLN A 33 -9.75 -41.32 -12.99
CA GLN A 33 -10.76 -42.21 -13.56
C GLN A 33 -10.72 -42.14 -15.10
N GLU A 34 -10.54 -40.93 -15.64
CA GLU A 34 -10.34 -40.68 -17.06
C GLU A 34 -9.18 -41.49 -17.66
N ALA A 35 -8.04 -41.63 -16.95
CA ALA A 35 -6.91 -42.43 -17.42
C ALA A 35 -7.29 -43.91 -17.61
N LYS A 36 -8.19 -44.45 -16.77
CA LYS A 36 -8.67 -45.82 -16.91
C LYS A 36 -9.56 -45.96 -18.14
N VAL A 37 -10.49 -45.04 -18.33
CA VAL A 37 -11.41 -45.05 -19.48
C VAL A 37 -10.65 -44.89 -20.79
N VAL A 38 -9.65 -44.00 -20.83
CA VAL A 38 -8.76 -43.82 -21.99
C VAL A 38 -7.94 -45.09 -22.27
N ALA A 39 -7.44 -45.77 -21.23
CA ALA A 39 -6.73 -47.04 -21.39
C ALA A 39 -7.62 -48.17 -21.92
N GLU A 40 -8.93 -48.14 -21.62
CA GLU A 40 -9.92 -49.07 -22.16
C GLU A 40 -10.27 -48.78 -23.63
N ILE A 41 -10.39 -47.50 -24.01
CA ILE A 41 -10.73 -47.09 -25.38
C ILE A 41 -9.55 -47.32 -26.34
N GLN A 42 -8.32 -47.06 -25.91
CA GLN A 42 -7.11 -47.14 -26.75
C GLN A 42 -7.03 -48.42 -27.62
N PRO A 43 -7.10 -49.65 -27.05
CA PRO A 43 -7.00 -50.86 -27.84
C PRO A 43 -8.20 -51.07 -28.77
N ILE A 44 -9.40 -50.62 -28.37
CA ILE A 44 -10.62 -50.74 -29.19
C ILE A 44 -10.50 -49.84 -30.42
N TYR A 45 -10.04 -48.60 -30.23
CA TYR A 45 -9.77 -47.67 -31.32
C TYR A 45 -8.68 -48.18 -32.26
N GLN A 46 -7.55 -48.67 -31.74
CA GLN A 46 -6.47 -49.23 -32.56
C GLN A 46 -6.92 -50.44 -33.38
N ASN A 47 -7.68 -51.36 -32.78
CA ASN A 47 -8.21 -52.52 -33.48
C ASN A 47 -9.23 -52.12 -34.55
N PHE A 48 -10.10 -51.15 -34.27
CA PHE A 48 -11.07 -50.65 -35.25
C PHE A 48 -10.38 -50.03 -36.47
N VAL A 49 -9.34 -49.21 -36.26
CA VAL A 49 -8.57 -48.61 -37.36
C VAL A 49 -7.82 -49.67 -38.17
N SER A 50 -7.13 -50.60 -37.50
CA SER A 50 -6.23 -51.56 -38.15
C SER A 50 -6.93 -52.77 -38.76
N GLU A 51 -8.02 -53.26 -38.16
CA GLU A 51 -8.72 -54.48 -38.58
C GLU A 51 -10.00 -54.19 -39.37
N VAL A 52 -10.58 -52.98 -39.27
CA VAL A 52 -11.86 -52.65 -39.93
C VAL A 52 -11.68 -51.54 -40.96
N LEU A 53 -11.24 -50.34 -40.54
CA LEU A 53 -11.21 -49.18 -41.43
C LEU A 53 -10.16 -49.33 -42.54
N ARG A 54 -8.90 -49.59 -42.20
CA ARG A 54 -7.81 -49.69 -43.18
C ARG A 54 -8.00 -50.85 -44.19
N PRO A 55 -8.36 -52.08 -43.76
CA PRO A 55 -8.60 -53.17 -44.70
C PRO A 55 -9.78 -52.93 -45.65
N ALA A 56 -10.80 -52.18 -45.21
CA ALA A 56 -11.95 -51.85 -46.04
C ALA A 56 -11.64 -50.81 -47.13
N MET A 57 -10.63 -49.96 -46.95
CA MET A 57 -10.30 -48.91 -47.92
C MET A 57 -9.84 -49.45 -49.29
N SER A 58 -9.08 -50.55 -49.32
CA SER A 58 -8.52 -51.11 -50.57
C SER A 58 -9.60 -51.68 -51.51
N PRO A 59 -10.52 -52.56 -51.06
CA PRO A 59 -11.67 -52.99 -51.86
C PRO A 59 -12.56 -51.81 -52.30
N LEU A 60 -12.83 -50.85 -51.42
CA LEU A 60 -13.64 -49.68 -51.74
C LEU A 60 -13.01 -48.84 -52.86
N ALA A 61 -11.72 -48.54 -52.77
CA ALA A 61 -11.00 -47.79 -53.81
C ALA A 61 -10.97 -48.53 -55.17
N ALA A 62 -10.99 -49.86 -55.15
CA ALA A 62 -11.09 -50.71 -56.35
C ALA A 62 -12.53 -50.86 -56.88
N GLY A 63 -13.54 -50.28 -56.20
CA GLY A 63 -14.94 -50.41 -56.57
C GLY A 63 -15.57 -51.76 -56.24
N ASP A 64 -14.96 -52.55 -55.34
CA ASP A 64 -15.50 -53.81 -54.85
C ASP A 64 -16.54 -53.56 -53.74
N PHE A 65 -17.81 -53.62 -54.16
CA PHE A 65 -18.98 -53.53 -53.29
C PHE A 65 -19.71 -54.86 -53.14
N THR A 66 -18.99 -55.98 -53.25
CA THR A 66 -19.59 -57.30 -53.07
C THR A 66 -20.19 -57.47 -51.67
N THR A 67 -21.18 -58.35 -51.57
CA THR A 67 -21.80 -58.71 -50.28
C THR A 67 -20.77 -59.22 -49.27
N GLU A 68 -19.69 -59.86 -49.72
CA GLU A 68 -18.62 -60.35 -48.85
C GLU A 68 -17.83 -59.19 -48.21
N SER A 69 -17.34 -58.26 -49.03
CA SER A 69 -16.62 -57.05 -48.59
C SER A 69 -17.49 -56.17 -47.69
N ALA A 70 -18.76 -55.95 -48.07
CA ALA A 70 -19.71 -55.21 -47.25
C ALA A 70 -20.02 -55.93 -45.92
N SER A 71 -20.20 -57.25 -45.92
CA SER A 71 -20.51 -58.00 -44.70
C SER A 71 -19.33 -58.05 -43.72
N THR A 72 -18.10 -58.08 -44.24
CA THR A 72 -16.87 -58.06 -43.43
C THR A 72 -16.73 -56.72 -42.73
N PHE A 73 -16.92 -55.61 -43.45
CA PHE A 73 -16.94 -54.27 -42.88
C PHE A 73 -18.05 -54.12 -41.83
N LEU A 74 -19.30 -54.45 -42.16
CA LEU A 74 -20.45 -54.28 -41.27
C LEU A 74 -20.31 -55.09 -39.96
N LYS A 75 -19.75 -56.31 -40.02
CA LYS A 75 -19.48 -57.11 -38.82
C LYS A 75 -18.37 -56.50 -37.96
N GLY A 76 -17.30 -56.02 -38.58
CA GLY A 76 -16.21 -55.32 -37.91
C GLY A 76 -16.68 -54.04 -37.23
N ASP A 77 -17.51 -53.26 -37.92
CA ASP A 77 -18.12 -52.03 -37.44
C ASP A 77 -19.09 -52.27 -36.28
N ALA A 78 -20.04 -53.19 -36.43
CA ALA A 78 -20.99 -53.49 -35.35
C ALA A 78 -20.31 -54.00 -34.07
N SER A 79 -19.29 -54.85 -34.21
CA SER A 79 -18.53 -55.41 -33.08
C SER A 79 -17.73 -54.35 -32.33
N ASN A 80 -17.03 -53.47 -33.04
CA ASN A 80 -16.17 -52.46 -32.42
C ASN A 80 -16.96 -51.22 -31.99
N GLY A 81 -17.94 -50.77 -32.78
CA GLY A 81 -18.84 -49.67 -32.43
C GLY A 81 -19.62 -49.93 -31.14
N SER A 82 -20.12 -51.15 -30.94
CA SER A 82 -20.79 -51.52 -29.69
C SER A 82 -19.84 -51.53 -28.48
N LYS A 83 -18.54 -51.82 -28.68
CA LYS A 83 -17.53 -51.79 -27.61
C LYS A 83 -17.09 -50.36 -27.28
N MET A 84 -17.18 -49.44 -28.24
CA MET A 84 -16.82 -48.04 -28.07
C MET A 84 -17.88 -47.23 -27.31
N HIS A 85 -19.16 -47.50 -27.53
CA HIS A 85 -20.24 -46.63 -27.04
C HIS A 85 -20.15 -46.29 -25.54
N LYS A 86 -20.08 -47.33 -24.69
CA LYS A 86 -20.08 -47.13 -23.23
C LYS A 86 -18.82 -46.40 -22.72
N PRO A 87 -17.59 -46.80 -23.07
CA PRO A 87 -16.40 -46.05 -22.63
C PRO A 87 -16.37 -44.60 -23.12
N PHE A 88 -16.83 -44.31 -24.35
CA PHE A 88 -16.90 -42.93 -24.84
C PHE A 88 -17.96 -42.09 -24.10
N ASP A 89 -19.09 -42.69 -23.73
CA ASP A 89 -20.10 -42.02 -22.89
C ASP A 89 -19.54 -41.73 -21.50
N GLU A 90 -18.84 -42.69 -20.88
CA GLU A 90 -18.18 -42.51 -19.58
C GLU A 90 -17.10 -41.41 -19.65
N LEU A 91 -16.30 -41.37 -20.72
CA LEU A 91 -15.31 -40.32 -20.94
C LEU A 91 -15.96 -38.94 -21.08
N ALA A 92 -17.07 -38.85 -21.82
CA ALA A 92 -17.80 -37.59 -22.01
C ALA A 92 -18.43 -37.10 -20.70
N GLU A 93 -18.96 -38.01 -19.88
CA GLU A 93 -19.52 -37.69 -18.56
C GLU A 93 -18.42 -37.20 -17.60
N ASP A 94 -17.29 -37.90 -17.52
CA ASP A 94 -16.13 -37.51 -16.70
C ASP A 94 -15.61 -36.12 -17.09
N GLN A 95 -15.44 -35.87 -18.39
CA GLN A 95 -15.03 -34.56 -18.92
C GLN A 95 -16.05 -33.45 -18.57
N GLN A 96 -17.35 -33.74 -18.70
CA GLN A 96 -18.40 -32.78 -18.33
C GLN A 96 -18.38 -32.47 -16.82
N HIS A 97 -18.10 -33.45 -15.97
CA HIS A 97 -17.98 -33.27 -14.53
C HIS A 97 -16.75 -32.43 -14.17
N ALA A 98 -15.59 -32.74 -14.73
CA ALA A 98 -14.37 -31.99 -14.51
C ALA A 98 -14.52 -30.51 -14.90
N VAL A 99 -15.13 -30.23 -16.06
CA VAL A 99 -15.39 -28.85 -16.51
C VAL A 99 -16.29 -28.08 -15.53
N LYS A 100 -17.35 -28.72 -15.00
CA LYS A 100 -18.24 -28.09 -14.00
C LYS A 100 -17.50 -27.79 -12.70
N GLU A 101 -16.72 -28.74 -12.20
CA GLU A 101 -15.95 -28.56 -10.95
C GLU A 101 -14.91 -27.44 -11.09
N HIS A 102 -14.19 -27.39 -12.22
CA HIS A 102 -13.25 -26.32 -12.52
C HIS A 102 -13.95 -24.96 -12.58
N TYR A 103 -15.12 -24.89 -13.21
CA TYR A 103 -15.91 -23.65 -13.30
C TYR A 103 -16.36 -23.15 -11.91
N GLU A 104 -16.92 -24.04 -11.08
CA GLU A 104 -17.34 -23.70 -9.71
C GLU A 104 -16.15 -23.25 -8.84
N THR A 105 -15.02 -23.96 -8.96
CA THR A 105 -13.78 -23.60 -8.26
C THR A 105 -13.24 -22.25 -8.71
N SER A 106 -13.31 -21.93 -10.00
CA SER A 106 -12.91 -20.63 -10.54
C SER A 106 -13.81 -19.50 -10.04
N LEU A 107 -15.12 -19.72 -9.90
CA LEU A 107 -16.05 -18.74 -9.32
C LEU A 107 -15.74 -18.48 -7.83
N ALA A 108 -15.51 -19.55 -7.06
CA ALA A 108 -15.15 -19.45 -5.64
C ALA A 108 -13.80 -18.72 -5.45
N SER A 109 -12.80 -19.05 -6.28
CA SER A 109 -11.49 -18.37 -6.28
C SER A 109 -11.61 -16.88 -6.60
N SER A 110 -12.46 -16.52 -7.57
CA SER A 110 -12.72 -15.13 -7.95
C SER A 110 -13.31 -14.31 -6.81
N ALA A 111 -14.29 -14.87 -6.08
CA ALA A 111 -14.87 -14.21 -4.90
C ALA A 111 -13.84 -14.04 -3.78
N ARG A 112 -12.98 -15.05 -3.54
CA ARG A 112 -11.91 -14.99 -2.55
C ARG A 112 -10.88 -13.91 -2.88
N LEU A 113 -10.41 -13.85 -4.12
CA LEU A 113 -9.48 -12.82 -4.58
C LEU A 113 -10.07 -11.42 -4.45
N ARG A 114 -11.34 -11.23 -4.87
CA ARG A 114 -12.05 -9.96 -4.70
C ARG A 114 -12.11 -9.53 -3.24
N ASN A 115 -12.50 -10.43 -2.33
CA ASN A 115 -12.60 -10.11 -0.90
C ASN A 115 -11.22 -9.81 -0.30
N LEU A 116 -10.17 -10.52 -0.71
CA LEU A 116 -8.80 -10.25 -0.29
C LEU A 116 -8.35 -8.85 -0.75
N SER A 117 -8.57 -8.50 -2.01
CA SER A 117 -8.25 -7.17 -2.55
C SER A 117 -8.99 -6.05 -1.80
N ILE A 118 -10.29 -6.21 -1.55
CA ILE A 118 -11.09 -5.24 -0.78
C ILE A 118 -10.53 -5.11 0.64
N THR A 119 -10.22 -6.23 1.29
CA THR A 119 -9.66 -6.24 2.66
C THR A 119 -8.34 -5.48 2.73
N ILE A 120 -7.44 -5.72 1.78
CA ILE A 120 -6.16 -5.02 1.69
C ILE A 120 -6.37 -3.51 1.46
N MET A 121 -7.29 -3.10 0.59
CA MET A 121 -7.60 -1.69 0.36
C MET A 121 -8.14 -1.00 1.60
N VAL A 122 -9.06 -1.65 2.33
CA VAL A 122 -9.64 -1.12 3.57
C VAL A 122 -8.57 -0.96 4.64
N ILE A 123 -7.75 -1.99 4.86
CA ILE A 123 -6.65 -1.95 5.84
C ILE A 123 -5.64 -0.87 5.46
N GLY A 124 -5.23 -0.81 4.19
CA GLY A 124 -4.28 0.21 3.69
C GLY A 124 -4.79 1.63 3.91
N SER A 125 -6.08 1.86 3.62
CA SER A 125 -6.73 3.16 3.82
C SER A 125 -6.86 3.51 5.31
N ALA A 126 -7.21 2.55 6.17
CA ALA A 126 -7.26 2.75 7.61
C ALA A 126 -5.89 3.10 8.21
N LEU A 127 -4.82 2.42 7.77
CA LEU A 127 -3.45 2.71 8.19
C LEU A 127 -2.98 4.09 7.72
N ALA A 128 -3.31 4.48 6.48
CA ALA A 128 -2.98 5.80 5.96
C ALA A 128 -3.69 6.92 6.76
N LEU A 129 -4.97 6.74 7.08
CA LEU A 129 -5.73 7.67 7.93
C LEU A 129 -5.16 7.75 9.35
N LEU A 130 -4.81 6.59 9.94
CA LEU A 130 -4.20 6.54 11.26
C LEU A 130 -2.86 7.29 11.27
N ALA A 131 -2.00 7.04 10.28
CA ALA A 131 -0.72 7.74 10.14
C ALA A 131 -0.93 9.26 9.99
N ALA A 132 -1.88 9.69 9.15
CA ALA A 132 -2.20 11.11 8.98
C ALA A 132 -2.65 11.76 10.30
N ILE A 133 -3.55 11.11 11.05
CA ILE A 133 -4.01 11.60 12.35
C ILE A 133 -2.84 11.69 13.35
N LEU A 134 -1.98 10.68 13.39
CA LEU A 134 -0.81 10.66 14.27
C LEU A 134 0.16 11.81 13.91
N THR A 135 0.51 11.97 12.64
CA THR A 135 1.39 13.06 12.17
C THR A 135 0.81 14.44 12.48
N ILE A 136 -0.48 14.65 12.28
CA ILE A 136 -1.13 15.94 12.61
C ILE A 136 -1.01 16.23 14.11
N ARG A 137 -1.25 15.22 14.96
CA ARG A 137 -1.24 15.41 16.42
C ARG A 137 0.17 15.49 17.01
N SER A 138 1.14 14.74 16.48
CA SER A 138 2.48 14.65 17.05
C SER A 138 3.50 15.64 16.45
N ILE A 139 3.25 16.14 15.24
CA ILE A 139 4.19 17.01 14.52
C ILE A 139 3.53 18.35 14.17
N VAL A 140 2.45 18.32 13.36
CA VAL A 140 1.89 19.56 12.79
C VAL A 140 1.32 20.49 13.88
N GLY A 141 0.59 19.94 14.85
CA GLY A 141 0.03 20.70 15.97
C GLY A 141 1.12 21.44 16.77
N PRO A 142 2.08 20.72 17.39
CA PRO A 142 3.17 21.35 18.15
C PRO A 142 3.98 22.37 17.34
N LEU A 143 4.30 22.09 16.07
CA LEU A 143 5.02 23.05 15.22
C LEU A 143 4.19 24.31 14.94
N THR A 144 2.87 24.19 14.79
CA THR A 144 1.98 25.33 14.61
C THR A 144 1.92 26.18 15.89
N GLU A 145 1.84 25.55 17.05
CA GLU A 145 1.90 26.24 18.35
C GLU A 145 3.23 26.98 18.55
N MET A 146 4.35 26.33 18.23
CA MET A 146 5.69 26.95 18.27
C MET A 146 5.77 28.17 17.36
N ARG A 147 5.33 28.03 16.12
CA ARG A 147 5.31 29.14 15.15
C ARG A 147 4.51 30.32 15.69
N ALA A 148 3.33 30.07 16.25
CA ALA A 148 2.49 31.12 16.83
C ALA A 148 3.13 31.78 18.05
N ALA A 149 3.80 31.02 18.91
CA ALA A 149 4.51 31.56 20.08
C ALA A 149 5.70 32.44 19.66
N ILE A 150 6.49 31.99 18.68
CA ILE A 150 7.61 32.75 18.12
C ILE A 150 7.10 34.06 17.48
N ASP A 151 6.02 33.99 16.71
CA ASP A 151 5.44 35.16 16.03
C ASP A 151 4.96 36.23 17.03
N ARG A 152 4.30 35.81 18.12
CA ARG A 152 3.91 36.72 19.21
C ARG A 152 5.12 37.36 19.90
N ALA A 153 6.15 36.57 20.21
CA ALA A 153 7.36 37.08 20.83
C ALA A 153 8.08 38.11 19.92
N ALA A 154 8.20 37.81 18.62
CA ALA A 154 8.92 38.65 17.67
C ALA A 154 8.16 39.93 17.30
N ASN A 155 6.86 39.83 17.04
CA ASN A 155 6.09 40.95 16.48
C ASN A 155 5.32 41.76 17.53
N GLN A 156 5.03 41.15 18.69
CA GLN A 156 4.19 41.77 19.73
C GLN A 156 4.96 42.00 21.04
N ASN A 157 6.23 41.58 21.12
CA ASN A 157 7.02 41.57 22.36
C ASN A 157 6.32 40.82 23.51
N ASP A 158 5.43 39.88 23.18
CA ASP A 158 4.77 39.03 24.15
C ASP A 158 5.60 37.77 24.38
N PHE A 159 6.42 37.81 25.42
CA PHE A 159 7.25 36.67 25.83
C PHE A 159 6.54 35.73 26.79
N THR A 160 5.27 35.97 27.17
CA THR A 160 4.60 35.21 28.25
C THR A 160 4.16 33.80 27.81
N GLY A 161 4.07 33.55 26.51
CA GLY A 161 3.67 32.27 25.95
C GLY A 161 4.63 31.11 26.27
N SER A 162 4.09 29.89 26.28
CA SER A 162 4.84 28.64 26.34
C SER A 162 4.22 27.62 25.38
N ILE A 163 5.03 26.67 24.90
CA ILE A 163 4.55 25.53 24.12
C ILE A 163 4.33 24.36 25.07
N LYS A 164 3.21 23.64 24.88
CA LYS A 164 2.95 22.40 25.61
C LYS A 164 3.92 21.33 25.13
N VAL A 165 4.73 20.80 26.05
CA VAL A 165 5.64 19.71 25.71
C VAL A 165 4.91 18.38 25.79
N ALA A 166 4.90 17.62 24.70
CA ALA A 166 4.30 16.30 24.62
C ALA A 166 5.21 15.38 23.78
N GLY A 167 5.47 14.18 24.29
CA GLY A 167 6.35 13.21 23.66
C GLY A 167 7.78 13.22 24.21
N GLN A 168 8.64 12.40 23.62
CA GLN A 168 10.07 12.23 23.95
C GLN A 168 10.91 12.20 22.66
N ASN A 169 10.57 13.07 21.71
CA ASN A 169 11.21 13.18 20.41
C ASN A 169 11.83 14.56 20.22
N GLU A 170 12.43 14.78 19.06
CA GLU A 170 13.13 16.03 18.70
C GLU A 170 12.21 17.25 18.76
N ILE A 171 10.90 17.07 18.52
CA ILE A 171 9.91 18.14 18.65
C ILE A 171 9.70 18.52 20.12
N ALA A 172 9.62 17.54 21.02
CA ALA A 172 9.49 17.78 22.46
C ALA A 172 10.75 18.46 23.02
N ASP A 173 11.94 18.02 22.62
CA ASP A 173 13.22 18.61 23.05
C ASP A 173 13.34 20.07 22.56
N THR A 174 12.92 20.33 21.33
CA THR A 174 12.88 21.70 20.77
C THR A 174 11.89 22.59 21.55
N ALA A 175 10.72 22.05 21.92
CA ALA A 175 9.75 22.75 22.76
C ALA A 175 10.34 23.11 24.14
N HIS A 176 11.06 22.17 24.76
CA HIS A 176 11.75 22.40 26.03
C HIS A 176 12.82 23.49 25.93
N ALA A 177 13.67 23.43 24.90
CA ALA A 177 14.70 24.44 24.66
C ALA A 177 14.09 25.83 24.44
N PHE A 178 13.02 25.93 23.65
CA PHE A 178 12.31 27.19 23.42
C PHE A 178 11.70 27.77 24.71
N ASN A 179 11.01 26.93 25.51
CA ASN A 179 10.41 27.37 26.77
C ASN A 179 11.48 27.87 27.76
N THR A 180 12.65 27.21 27.78
CA THR A 180 13.80 27.63 28.58
C THR A 180 14.33 28.98 28.11
N MET A 181 14.49 29.17 26.80
CA MET A 181 14.91 30.45 26.21
C MET A 181 13.97 31.59 26.57
N MET A 182 12.64 31.40 26.46
CA MET A 182 11.66 32.42 26.85
C MET A 182 11.72 32.74 28.35
N THR A 183 11.92 31.72 29.19
CA THR A 183 12.05 31.92 30.63
C THR A 183 13.29 32.75 30.97
N THR A 184 14.45 32.41 30.40
CA THR A 184 15.69 33.18 30.58
C THR A 184 15.53 34.62 30.11
N LEU A 185 14.88 34.84 28.95
CA LEU A 185 14.64 36.17 28.42
C LEU A 185 13.78 37.02 29.36
N ARG A 186 12.70 36.46 29.92
CA ARG A 186 11.85 37.15 30.90
C ARG A 186 12.63 37.52 32.17
N THR A 187 13.46 36.61 32.67
CA THR A 187 14.31 36.89 33.83
C THR A 187 15.25 38.04 33.54
N SER A 188 15.97 38.01 32.41
CA SER A 188 16.87 39.11 32.02
C SER A 188 16.15 40.45 31.87
N LEU A 189 14.94 40.49 31.31
CA LEU A 189 14.14 41.72 31.22
C LEU A 189 13.70 42.22 32.61
N THR A 190 13.40 41.31 33.53
CA THR A 190 13.03 41.65 34.92
C THR A 190 14.23 42.26 35.66
N ASP A 191 15.41 41.65 35.52
CA ASP A 191 16.65 42.17 36.10
C ASP A 191 17.00 43.55 35.53
N LEU A 192 16.83 43.73 34.22
CA LEU A 192 17.06 45.02 33.56
C LEU A 192 16.12 46.11 34.12
N LYS A 193 14.84 45.79 34.31
CA LYS A 193 13.87 46.69 34.93
C LYS A 193 14.27 47.06 36.36
N GLN A 194 14.72 46.10 37.16
CA GLN A 194 15.16 46.34 38.53
C GLN A 194 16.43 47.20 38.61
N ASN A 195 17.36 47.00 37.68
CA ASN A 195 18.54 47.84 37.54
C ASN A 195 18.17 49.29 37.16
N MET A 196 17.22 49.48 36.23
CA MET A 196 16.73 50.83 35.88
C MET A 196 16.10 51.55 37.08
N VAL A 197 15.30 50.87 37.90
CA VAL A 197 14.72 51.44 39.13
C VAL A 197 15.82 51.83 40.13
N SER A 198 16.89 51.04 40.24
CA SER A 198 18.01 51.36 41.12
C SER A 198 18.78 52.60 40.62
N VAL A 199 18.97 52.73 39.30
CA VAL A 199 19.57 53.92 38.68
C VAL A 199 18.72 55.16 38.90
N ASP A 200 17.40 55.06 38.73
CA ASP A 200 16.47 56.17 38.96
C ASP A 200 16.51 56.69 40.41
N ASN A 201 16.52 55.77 41.39
CA ASN A 201 16.69 56.12 42.80
C ASN A 201 18.04 56.79 43.11
N ALA A 202 19.12 56.33 42.47
CA ALA A 202 20.45 56.95 42.61
C ALA A 202 20.47 58.37 42.03
N LEU A 203 19.81 58.60 40.88
CA LEU A 203 19.65 59.92 40.28
C LEU A 203 18.83 60.87 41.18
N MET A 204 17.74 60.38 41.80
CA MET A 204 16.94 61.18 42.75
C MET A 204 17.74 61.58 44.00
N THR A 205 18.57 60.66 44.51
CA THR A 205 19.49 60.93 45.63
C THR A 205 20.52 61.98 45.23
N LEU A 206 21.14 61.83 44.05
CA LEU A 206 22.14 62.77 43.53
C LEU A 206 21.55 64.17 43.32
N ALA A 207 20.33 64.27 42.80
CA ALA A 207 19.63 65.54 42.63
C ALA A 207 19.41 66.24 43.99
N THR A 208 18.95 65.49 44.99
CA THR A 208 18.75 66.00 46.35
C THR A 208 20.06 66.48 46.97
N SER A 209 21.14 65.70 46.86
CA SER A 209 22.47 66.09 47.35
C SER A 209 23.02 67.32 46.63
N SER A 210 22.79 67.44 45.33
CA SER A 210 23.21 68.61 44.54
C SER A 210 22.47 69.88 44.98
N GLU A 211 21.16 69.79 45.27
CA GLU A 211 20.38 70.91 45.79
C GLU A 211 20.84 71.33 47.20
N GLN A 212 21.11 70.36 48.07
CA GLN A 212 21.67 70.62 49.40
C GLN A 212 23.05 71.29 49.31
N ALA A 213 23.92 70.82 48.42
CA ALA A 213 25.22 71.41 48.18
C ALA A 213 25.10 72.86 47.69
N ALA A 214 24.20 73.13 46.74
CA ALA A 214 23.92 74.49 46.26
C ALA A 214 23.45 75.41 47.40
N LYS A 215 22.50 74.95 48.23
CA LYS A 215 22.03 75.70 49.41
C LYS A 215 23.16 75.99 50.40
N ALA A 216 24.00 74.99 50.70
CA ALA A 216 25.15 75.14 51.59
C ALA A 216 26.19 76.12 51.03
N SER A 217 26.47 76.07 49.73
CA SER A 217 27.36 77.04 49.05
C SER A 217 26.82 78.47 49.12
N THR A 218 25.52 78.68 48.93
CA THR A 218 24.89 80.00 49.09
C THR A 218 25.03 80.52 50.52
N SER A 219 24.66 79.71 51.52
CA SER A 219 24.77 80.09 52.94
C SER A 219 26.22 80.37 53.38
N THR A 220 27.18 79.57 52.89
CA THR A 220 28.61 79.79 53.13
C THR A 220 29.07 81.09 52.49
N SER A 221 28.63 81.37 51.25
CA SER A 221 28.95 82.62 50.55
C SER A 221 28.39 83.85 51.27
N GLU A 222 27.15 83.77 51.77
CA GLU A 222 26.55 84.83 52.60
C GLU A 222 27.33 85.04 53.91
N SER A 223 27.70 83.95 54.58
CA SER A 223 28.50 84.00 55.81
C SER A 223 29.89 84.60 55.56
N ALA A 224 30.55 84.25 54.45
CA ALA A 224 31.82 84.83 54.05
C ALA A 224 31.71 86.33 53.75
N ARG A 225 30.65 86.76 53.05
CA ARG A 225 30.34 88.19 52.83
C ARG A 225 30.11 88.92 54.14
N MET A 226 29.37 88.32 55.08
CA MET A 226 29.12 88.88 56.41
C MET A 226 30.43 89.08 57.19
N ARG A 227 31.32 88.08 57.17
CA ARG A 227 32.65 88.16 57.78
C ARG A 227 33.50 89.28 57.18
N ALA A 228 33.52 89.40 55.85
CA ALA A 228 34.23 90.47 55.16
C ALA A 228 33.66 91.86 55.50
N THR A 229 32.33 92.00 55.64
CA THR A 229 31.72 93.25 56.10
C THR A 229 32.05 93.56 57.56
N THR A 230 32.11 92.56 58.45
CA THR A 230 32.52 92.76 59.85
C THR A 230 34.01 93.10 59.99
N GLU A 231 34.88 92.59 59.12
CA GLU A 231 36.29 92.98 59.09
C GLU A 231 36.46 94.41 58.58
N ARG A 232 35.66 94.86 57.60
CA ARG A 232 35.64 96.26 57.15
C ARG A 232 35.18 97.26 58.20
N PHE A 233 34.39 96.84 59.20
CA PHE A 233 33.94 97.71 60.30
C PHE A 233 34.89 97.70 61.52
N LYS A 234 35.93 96.86 61.53
CA LYS A 234 36.93 96.77 62.61
C LYS A 234 38.22 97.57 62.34
N VAL A 235 38.23 98.41 61.30
CA VAL A 235 39.31 99.36 60.96
C VAL A 235 38.78 100.77 61.20
#